data_AF-A0A926PPJ1-F1
#
_entry.id   AF-A0A926PPJ1-F1
#
_cell.length_a   1.000
_cell.length_b   1.000
_cell.length_c   1.000
_cell.angle_alpha   90.00
_cell.angle_beta   90.00
_cell.angle_gamma   90.00
#
_symmetry.space_group_name_H-M   'P 1'
#
loop_
_entity.id
_entity.type
_entity.pdbx_description
1 polymer ?
#
loop_
_entity_poly.entity_id
_entity_poly.type
_entity_poly.pdbx_seq_one_letter_code
_entity_poly.pdbx_strand_id
1 'polypeptide(L)'
;MPNSSQSKPRRIRRRSPVILILILLIWSLILGWGLAQAVEKPQSAEIGTVDVVSGNLQLAQQTYLQNCATCHIGIPPAAFPTQTWRELLRDSQHYGATLTPLVEPERSLVWTYLRTFSRQALEDERIPYRFGESKPFKLLHPKVGISRSISLSSCATCHPGTNQYNFRKLTPDWENAP
;
A
#
# COMPACT_ATOMS: atom_id res chain seq x y z
N MET A 1 43.53 82.83 -0.34
CA MET A 1 43.49 81.50 -0.98
C MET A 1 42.33 80.71 -0.39
N PRO A 2 41.30 80.34 -1.17
CA PRO A 2 40.44 79.21 -0.84
C PRO A 2 40.63 78.07 -1.86
N ASN A 3 40.65 76.86 -1.33
CA ASN A 3 40.95 75.60 -2.00
C ASN A 3 39.64 75.02 -2.58
N SER A 4 39.61 74.72 -3.88
CA SER A 4 38.46 74.11 -4.56
C SER A 4 38.65 72.59 -4.62
N SER A 5 37.94 71.84 -3.77
CA SER A 5 37.87 70.39 -3.88
C SER A 5 36.70 69.99 -4.78
N GLN A 6 36.98 69.56 -6.00
CA GLN A 6 35.98 68.94 -6.89
C GLN A 6 35.71 67.50 -6.46
N SER A 7 34.44 67.16 -6.20
CA SER A 7 33.99 65.78 -5.97
C SER A 7 33.62 65.09 -7.29
N LYS A 8 34.22 63.92 -7.56
CA LYS A 8 33.88 63.07 -8.73
C LYS A 8 32.57 62.31 -8.51
N PRO A 9 31.67 62.22 -9.50
CA PRO A 9 30.43 61.46 -9.37
C PRO A 9 30.70 59.94 -9.47
N ARG A 10 30.21 59.18 -8.49
CA ARG A 10 30.17 57.70 -8.52
C ARG A 10 29.12 57.23 -9.54
N ARG A 11 29.57 56.66 -10.67
CA ARG A 11 28.70 55.96 -11.63
C ARG A 11 28.13 54.69 -11.00
N ILE A 12 26.85 54.70 -10.66
CA ILE A 12 26.10 53.49 -10.28
C ILE A 12 25.93 52.64 -11.55
N ARG A 13 26.62 51.50 -11.58
CA ARG A 13 26.63 50.54 -12.68
C ARG A 13 25.22 49.92 -12.78
N ARG A 14 24.40 50.38 -13.73
CA ARG A 14 23.10 49.76 -14.05
C ARG A 14 23.35 48.29 -14.39
N ARG A 15 22.95 47.37 -13.52
CA ARG A 15 23.06 45.93 -13.77
C ARG A 15 22.12 45.60 -14.93
N SER A 16 22.65 45.00 -15.99
CA SER A 16 21.88 44.68 -17.19
C SER A 16 20.76 43.69 -16.85
N PRO A 17 19.51 43.93 -17.29
CA PRO A 17 18.38 43.04 -17.03
C PRO A 17 18.63 41.61 -17.55
N VAL A 18 19.49 41.46 -18.56
CA VAL A 18 19.92 40.16 -19.11
C VAL A 18 20.62 39.29 -18.07
N ILE A 19 21.41 39.90 -17.18
CA ILE A 19 22.12 39.17 -16.12
C ILE A 19 21.13 38.62 -15.09
N LEU A 20 20.09 39.39 -14.76
CA LEU A 20 19.04 38.94 -13.84
C LEU A 20 18.23 37.77 -14.42
N ILE A 21 17.91 37.83 -15.72
CA ILE A 21 17.20 36.74 -16.42
C ILE A 21 18.05 35.45 -16.43
N LEU A 22 19.35 35.55 -16.71
CA LEU A 22 20.25 34.39 -16.68
C LEU A 22 20.35 33.78 -15.29
N ILE A 23 20.45 34.61 -14.25
CA ILE A 23 20.49 34.12 -12.86
C ILE A 23 19.19 33.40 -12.51
N LEU A 24 18.03 33.95 -12.89
CA LEU A 24 16.73 33.31 -12.66
C LEU A 24 16.64 31.94 -13.35
N LEU A 25 17.04 31.85 -14.63
CA LEU A 25 17.02 30.57 -15.36
C LEU A 25 17.91 29.51 -14.71
N ILE A 26 19.13 29.90 -14.30
CA ILE A 26 20.06 29.01 -13.62
C ILE A 26 19.46 28.54 -12.29
N TRP A 27 18.86 29.44 -11.51
CA TRP A 27 18.20 29.08 -10.26
C TRP A 27 17.01 28.14 -10.47
N SER A 28 16.18 28.38 -11.50
CA SER A 28 15.07 27.49 -11.85
C SER A 28 15.55 26.09 -12.25
N LEU A 29 16.65 26.01 -13.01
CA LEU A 29 17.24 24.73 -13.41
C LEU A 29 17.80 23.96 -12.22
N ILE A 30 18.54 24.62 -11.32
CA ILE A 30 19.09 23.99 -10.12
C ILE A 30 17.98 23.50 -9.19
N LEU A 31 16.95 24.32 -8.95
CA LEU A 31 15.81 23.95 -8.11
C LEU A 31 15.00 22.81 -8.73
N GLY A 32 14.72 22.86 -10.04
CA GLY A 32 14.01 21.80 -10.74
C GLY A 32 14.76 20.47 -10.72
N TRP A 33 16.09 20.50 -10.86
CA TRP A 33 16.91 19.30 -10.84
C TRP A 33 17.07 18.73 -9.43
N GLY A 34 17.20 19.58 -8.41
CA GLY A 34 17.20 19.16 -7.00
C GLY A 34 15.87 18.51 -6.59
N LEU A 35 14.74 19.09 -6.99
CA LEU A 35 13.41 18.52 -6.73
C LEU A 35 13.20 17.18 -7.45
N ALA A 36 13.69 17.04 -8.69
CA ALA A 36 13.59 15.78 -9.43
C ALA A 36 14.34 14.62 -8.77
N GLN A 37 15.41 14.90 -8.02
CA GLN A 37 16.14 13.87 -7.26
C GLN A 37 15.50 13.57 -5.89
N ALA A 38 14.78 14.53 -5.31
CA ALA A 38 14.07 14.34 -4.04
C ALA A 38 12.75 13.58 -4.19
N VAL A 39 12.21 13.47 -5.42
CA VAL A 39 11.15 12.52 -5.72
C VAL A 39 11.80 11.14 -5.83
N GLU A 40 11.97 10.47 -4.69
CA GLU A 40 12.11 9.02 -4.70
C GLU A 40 10.92 8.48 -5.50
N LYS A 41 11.19 7.86 -6.66
CA LYS A 41 10.17 7.01 -7.28
C LYS A 41 9.76 6.05 -6.17
N PRO A 42 8.49 5.96 -5.78
CA PRO A 42 8.08 4.87 -4.92
C PRO A 42 8.51 3.63 -5.69
N GLN A 43 9.54 2.97 -5.19
CA GLN A 43 9.89 1.65 -5.63
C GLN A 43 8.59 0.92 -5.37
N SER A 44 7.84 0.66 -6.44
CA SER A 44 6.75 -0.30 -6.38
C SER A 44 7.48 -1.60 -6.12
N ALA A 45 7.85 -1.82 -4.85
CA ALA A 45 7.94 -3.14 -4.27
C ALA A 45 6.64 -3.74 -4.73
N GLU A 46 6.75 -4.60 -5.74
CA GLU A 46 5.66 -5.15 -6.52
C GLU A 46 4.56 -5.50 -5.54
N ILE A 47 3.59 -4.59 -5.34
CA ILE A 47 2.55 -4.80 -4.35
C ILE A 47 1.74 -5.89 -5.02
N GLY A 48 1.96 -7.11 -4.54
CA GLY A 48 1.43 -8.31 -5.19
C GLY A 48 -0.06 -8.49 -4.92
N THR A 49 -0.72 -7.47 -4.38
CA THR A 49 -2.16 -7.25 -4.30
C THR A 49 -2.58 -6.10 -5.21
N VAL A 50 -3.87 -6.04 -5.55
CA VAL A 50 -4.40 -5.01 -6.46
C VAL A 50 -4.42 -3.62 -5.82
N ASP A 51 -4.62 -3.56 -4.51
CA ASP A 51 -4.80 -2.31 -3.78
C ASP A 51 -3.47 -1.61 -3.49
N VAL A 52 -3.38 -0.33 -3.85
CA VAL A 52 -2.24 0.52 -3.51
C VAL A 52 -2.35 0.95 -2.04
N VAL A 53 -1.35 0.60 -1.24
CA VAL A 53 -1.28 0.94 0.18
C VAL A 53 -0.31 2.09 0.40
N SER A 54 -0.83 3.27 0.73
CA SER A 54 -0.04 4.50 0.88
C SER A 54 -0.06 5.05 2.31
N GLY A 55 1.05 5.69 2.71
CA GLY A 55 1.15 6.45 3.96
C GLY A 55 0.85 5.60 5.20
N ASN A 56 -0.02 6.10 6.08
CA ASN A 56 -0.38 5.46 7.35
C ASN A 56 -0.97 4.05 7.20
N LEU A 57 -1.52 3.71 6.02
CA LEU A 57 -2.05 2.37 5.76
C LEU A 57 -0.95 1.30 5.60
N GLN A 58 0.30 1.69 5.33
CA GLN A 58 1.41 0.74 5.23
C GLN A 58 1.74 0.13 6.59
N LEU A 59 1.79 0.96 7.65
CA LEU A 59 1.97 0.47 9.01
C LEU A 59 0.81 -0.46 9.41
N ALA A 60 -0.42 -0.06 9.09
CA ALA A 60 -1.61 -0.86 9.37
C ALA A 60 -1.58 -2.22 8.67
N GLN A 61 -1.17 -2.26 7.40
CA GLN A 61 -0.96 -3.51 6.64
C GLN A 61 0.16 -4.36 7.27
N GLN A 62 1.27 -3.76 7.63
CA GLN A 62 2.39 -4.47 8.24
C GLN A 62 1.96 -5.11 9.56
N THR A 63 1.24 -4.38 10.42
CA THR A 63 0.69 -4.92 11.66
C THR A 63 -0.29 -6.07 11.37
N TYR A 64 -1.12 -5.96 10.33
CA TYR A 64 -1.98 -7.06 9.89
C TYR A 64 -1.17 -8.30 9.51
N LEU A 65 -0.13 -8.17 8.68
CA LEU A 65 0.68 -9.31 8.25
C LEU A 65 1.45 -9.96 9.41
N GLN A 66 2.01 -9.14 10.30
CA GLN A 66 2.74 -9.64 11.48
C GLN A 66 1.87 -10.46 12.44
N ASN A 67 0.57 -10.19 12.49
CA ASN A 67 -0.34 -10.86 13.42
C ASN A 67 -1.20 -11.94 12.75
N CYS A 68 -1.51 -11.79 11.46
CA CYS A 68 -2.48 -12.63 10.75
C CYS A 68 -1.85 -13.49 9.64
N ALA A 69 -0.56 -13.31 9.32
CA ALA A 69 0.15 -14.10 8.31
C ALA A 69 1.23 -15.04 8.92
N THR A 70 1.06 -15.43 10.19
CA THR A 70 2.05 -16.24 10.93
C THR A 70 1.69 -17.74 10.96
N CYS A 71 0.40 -18.07 11.07
CA CYS A 71 -0.08 -19.46 11.07
C CYS A 71 -0.54 -19.92 9.68
N HIS A 72 -0.97 -18.98 8.83
CA HIS A 72 -1.39 -19.20 7.46
C HIS A 72 -1.00 -17.96 6.63
N ILE A 73 -1.18 -18.01 5.31
CA ILE A 73 -0.98 -16.83 4.47
C ILE A 73 -1.89 -15.67 4.90
N GLY A 74 -1.43 -14.42 4.75
CA GLY A 74 -2.30 -13.26 4.94
C GLY A 74 -3.42 -13.28 3.92
N ILE A 75 -4.67 -13.42 4.34
CA ILE A 75 -5.83 -13.39 3.44
C ILE A 75 -6.11 -11.94 2.97
N PRO A 76 -6.19 -11.66 1.65
CA PRO A 76 -6.55 -10.34 1.16
C PRO A 76 -7.89 -9.84 1.76
N PRO A 77 -7.98 -8.60 2.28
CA PRO A 77 -9.19 -8.10 2.95
C PRO A 77 -10.46 -8.19 2.09
N ALA A 78 -10.34 -8.00 0.77
CA ALA A 78 -11.44 -8.11 -0.19
C ALA A 78 -12.10 -9.50 -0.24
N ALA A 79 -11.45 -10.55 0.28
CA ALA A 79 -12.03 -11.89 0.36
C ALA A 79 -13.27 -11.94 1.26
N PHE A 80 -13.39 -11.03 2.23
CA PHE A 80 -14.52 -11.01 3.16
C PHE A 80 -15.16 -9.63 3.29
N PRO A 81 -16.47 -9.58 3.62
CA PRO A 81 -17.09 -8.36 4.11
C PRO A 81 -16.44 -7.83 5.38
N THR A 82 -16.54 -6.52 5.60
CA THR A 82 -16.10 -5.86 6.84
C THR A 82 -16.68 -6.52 8.11
N GLN A 83 -17.91 -7.06 8.03
CA GLN A 83 -18.60 -7.74 9.13
C GLN A 83 -17.85 -8.99 9.58
N THR A 84 -17.43 -9.86 8.66
CA THR A 84 -16.67 -11.07 8.97
C THR A 84 -15.35 -10.71 9.66
N TRP A 85 -14.62 -9.72 9.14
CA TRP A 85 -13.36 -9.29 9.76
C TRP A 85 -13.53 -8.79 11.19
N ARG A 86 -14.62 -8.06 11.45
CA ARG A 86 -14.95 -7.56 12.79
C ARG A 86 -15.21 -8.71 13.77
N GLU A 87 -15.87 -9.76 13.32
CA GLU A 87 -16.12 -10.96 14.14
C GLU A 87 -14.81 -11.71 14.39
N LEU A 88 -14.02 -11.96 13.34
CA LEU A 88 -12.73 -12.66 13.45
C LEU A 88 -11.74 -11.96 14.37
N LEU A 89 -11.70 -10.61 14.41
CA LEU A 89 -10.83 -9.86 15.31
C LEU A 89 -11.22 -9.99 16.80
N ARG A 90 -12.45 -10.39 17.09
CA ARG A 90 -12.97 -10.54 18.46
C ARG A 90 -12.98 -12.00 18.92
N ASP A 91 -12.95 -12.93 17.98
CA ASP A 91 -13.00 -14.35 18.24
C ASP A 91 -11.64 -14.89 18.67
N SER A 92 -11.53 -15.29 19.94
CA SER A 92 -10.34 -15.98 20.43
C SER A 92 -10.28 -17.43 19.97
N GLN A 93 -11.39 -18.03 19.53
CA GLN A 93 -11.48 -19.40 19.02
C GLN A 93 -11.34 -19.43 17.50
N HIS A 94 -10.10 -19.26 17.04
CA HIS A 94 -9.77 -19.14 15.63
C HIS A 94 -9.58 -20.52 14.97
N TYR A 95 -10.69 -21.11 14.50
CA TYR A 95 -10.69 -22.36 13.72
C TYR A 95 -9.99 -23.55 14.38
N GLY A 96 -10.22 -23.74 15.68
CA GLY A 96 -9.62 -24.83 16.46
C GLY A 96 -8.28 -24.45 17.12
N ALA A 97 -7.77 -23.25 16.88
CA ALA A 97 -6.72 -22.64 17.68
C ALA A 97 -7.31 -21.62 18.67
N THR A 98 -6.70 -21.49 19.85
CA THR A 98 -6.99 -20.36 20.74
C THR A 98 -5.94 -19.28 20.52
N LEU A 99 -6.37 -18.09 20.11
CA LEU A 99 -5.52 -16.93 19.95
C LEU A 99 -5.70 -15.97 21.13
N THR A 100 -4.60 -15.31 21.52
CA THR A 100 -4.67 -14.13 22.37
C THR A 100 -5.21 -12.97 21.51
N PRO A 101 -6.35 -12.35 21.87
CA PRO A 101 -6.87 -11.23 21.10
C PRO A 101 -5.88 -10.07 21.06
N LEU A 102 -5.77 -9.40 19.92
CA LEU A 102 -4.97 -8.18 19.78
C LEU A 102 -5.45 -7.13 20.79
N VAL A 103 -4.53 -6.33 21.32
CA VAL A 103 -4.81 -5.18 22.18
C VAL A 103 -4.57 -3.88 21.43
N GLU A 104 -4.89 -2.74 22.05
CA GLU A 104 -4.55 -1.44 21.46
C GLU A 104 -3.05 -1.15 21.66
N PRO A 105 -2.38 -0.49 20.69
CA PRO A 105 -2.92 0.09 19.45
C PRO A 105 -2.99 -0.86 18.23
N GLU A 106 -2.44 -2.07 18.33
CA GLU A 106 -2.32 -3.01 17.21
C GLU A 106 -3.68 -3.37 16.63
N ARG A 107 -4.67 -3.61 17.49
CA ARG A 107 -6.04 -3.92 17.07
C ARG A 107 -6.64 -2.81 16.21
N SER A 108 -6.48 -1.55 16.59
CA SER A 108 -6.95 -0.41 15.80
C SER A 108 -6.23 -0.29 14.46
N LEU A 109 -4.92 -0.55 14.41
CA LEU A 109 -4.16 -0.56 13.16
C LEU A 109 -4.66 -1.66 12.22
N VAL A 110 -4.77 -2.90 12.73
CA VAL A 110 -5.29 -4.04 11.94
C VAL A 110 -6.71 -3.76 11.47
N TRP A 111 -7.58 -3.27 12.34
CA TRP A 111 -8.96 -2.91 11.97
C TRP A 111 -9.01 -1.82 10.91
N THR A 112 -8.13 -0.81 10.99
CA THR A 112 -8.05 0.26 10.00
C THR A 112 -7.72 -0.30 8.62
N TYR A 113 -6.74 -1.20 8.52
CA TYR A 113 -6.39 -1.86 7.26
C TYR A 113 -7.55 -2.72 6.74
N LEU A 114 -8.09 -3.62 7.57
CA LEU A 114 -9.16 -4.54 7.18
C LEU A 114 -10.44 -3.81 6.75
N ARG A 115 -10.87 -2.79 7.50
CA ARG A 115 -12.06 -2.00 7.16
C ARG A 115 -11.89 -1.23 5.84
N THR A 116 -10.68 -0.76 5.55
CA THR A 116 -10.40 0.06 4.36
C THR A 116 -10.44 -0.77 3.08
N PHE A 117 -9.90 -2.00 3.11
CA PHE A 117 -9.75 -2.84 1.92
C PHE A 117 -10.71 -4.03 1.86
N SER A 118 -11.57 -4.19 2.87
CA SER A 118 -12.65 -5.18 2.82
C SER A 118 -13.75 -4.73 1.86
N ARG A 119 -14.41 -5.70 1.25
CA ARG A 119 -15.54 -5.41 0.39
C ARG A 119 -16.79 -5.09 1.22
N GLN A 120 -17.76 -4.49 0.56
CA GLN A 120 -19.11 -4.33 1.09
C GLN A 120 -19.89 -5.65 0.93
N ALA A 121 -20.77 -5.92 1.89
CA ALA A 121 -21.76 -6.99 1.76
C ALA A 121 -22.92 -6.52 0.88
N LEU A 122 -23.51 -7.42 0.10
CA LEU A 122 -24.78 -7.16 -0.57
C LEU A 122 -25.94 -7.33 0.44
N GLU A 123 -27.06 -6.67 0.18
CA GLU A 123 -28.20 -6.58 1.13
C GLU A 123 -28.76 -7.95 1.54
N ASP A 124 -28.88 -8.89 0.58
CA ASP A 124 -29.35 -10.27 0.82
C ASP A 124 -28.21 -11.30 0.85
N GLU A 125 -26.97 -10.87 1.03
CA GLU A 125 -25.84 -11.80 1.09
C GLU A 125 -25.71 -12.45 2.47
N ARG A 126 -25.73 -13.79 2.49
CA ARG A 126 -25.22 -14.54 3.63
C ARG A 126 -23.73 -14.23 3.83
N ILE A 127 -23.41 -13.55 4.93
CA ILE A 127 -22.05 -13.19 5.31
C ILE A 127 -21.22 -14.46 5.55
N PRO A 128 -20.17 -14.73 4.74
CA PRO A 128 -19.37 -15.93 4.90
C PRO A 128 -18.41 -15.76 6.09
N TYR A 129 -18.31 -16.78 6.95
CA TYR A 129 -17.28 -16.83 7.99
C TYR A 129 -16.01 -17.51 7.49
N ARG A 130 -16.15 -18.56 6.65
CA ARG A 130 -15.02 -19.36 6.15
C ARG A 130 -14.55 -18.91 4.78
N PHE A 131 -13.24 -18.99 4.55
CA PHE A 131 -12.62 -18.53 3.29
C PHE A 131 -13.15 -19.29 2.06
N GLY A 132 -13.32 -20.60 2.16
CA GLY A 132 -13.92 -21.42 1.08
C GLY A 132 -15.39 -21.10 0.77
N GLU A 133 -16.06 -20.24 1.56
CA GLU A 133 -17.41 -19.74 1.31
C GLU A 133 -17.42 -18.34 0.69
N SER A 134 -16.24 -17.71 0.55
CA SER A 134 -16.10 -16.39 -0.06
C SER A 134 -16.52 -16.41 -1.54
N LYS A 135 -17.58 -15.65 -1.86
CA LYS A 135 -18.02 -15.41 -3.24
C LYS A 135 -16.93 -14.81 -4.13
N PRO A 136 -16.25 -13.69 -3.78
CA PRO A 136 -15.23 -13.12 -4.65
C PRO A 136 -14.08 -14.10 -4.90
N PHE A 137 -13.68 -14.89 -3.89
CA PHE A 137 -12.66 -15.92 -4.08
C PHE A 137 -13.07 -16.95 -5.14
N LYS A 138 -14.31 -17.47 -5.07
CA LYS A 138 -14.82 -18.44 -6.06
C LYS A 138 -14.93 -17.86 -7.47
N LEU A 139 -15.37 -16.60 -7.58
CA LEU A 139 -15.50 -15.92 -8.87
C LEU A 139 -14.15 -15.72 -9.56
N LEU A 140 -13.09 -15.46 -8.79
CA LEU A 140 -11.73 -15.31 -9.31
C LEU A 140 -11.01 -16.64 -9.57
N HIS A 141 -11.61 -17.78 -9.19
CA HIS A 141 -11.02 -19.12 -9.36
C HIS A 141 -12.01 -20.11 -10.01
N PRO A 142 -12.61 -19.80 -11.17
CA PRO A 142 -13.66 -20.61 -11.77
C PRO A 142 -13.18 -21.99 -12.25
N LYS A 143 -11.87 -22.14 -12.51
CA LYS A 143 -11.24 -23.37 -13.03
C LYS A 143 -10.62 -24.25 -11.95
N VAL A 144 -10.68 -23.83 -10.70
CA VAL A 144 -10.11 -24.58 -9.57
C VAL A 144 -11.25 -25.24 -8.81
N GLY A 145 -11.15 -26.55 -8.58
CA GLY A 145 -12.11 -27.30 -7.77
C GLY A 145 -12.07 -26.87 -6.30
N ILE A 146 -12.82 -25.83 -5.96
CA ILE A 146 -12.86 -25.27 -4.61
C ILE A 146 -13.79 -26.11 -3.73
N SER A 147 -13.19 -26.88 -2.81
CA SER A 147 -13.93 -27.54 -1.74
C SER A 147 -14.32 -26.54 -0.63
N ARG A 148 -15.24 -26.93 0.26
CA ARG A 148 -15.63 -26.09 1.41
C ARG A 148 -14.49 -25.95 2.43
N SER A 149 -13.61 -26.94 2.51
CA SER A 149 -12.45 -26.98 3.40
C SER A 149 -11.16 -26.88 2.59
N ILE A 150 -10.73 -25.65 2.32
CA ILE A 150 -9.45 -25.38 1.65
C ILE A 150 -8.37 -25.20 2.70
N SER A 151 -7.22 -25.85 2.47
CA SER A 151 -5.99 -25.51 3.19
C SER A 151 -5.44 -24.20 2.64
N LEU A 152 -5.27 -23.18 3.49
CA LEU A 152 -4.68 -21.90 3.06
C LEU A 152 -3.22 -22.06 2.60
N SER A 153 -2.54 -23.15 2.94
CA SER A 153 -1.21 -23.45 2.42
C SER A 153 -1.21 -23.85 0.95
N SER A 154 -2.33 -24.35 0.40
CA SER A 154 -2.39 -24.78 -1.00
C SER A 154 -2.42 -23.62 -1.98
N CYS A 155 -2.61 -22.38 -1.51
CA CYS A 155 -2.56 -21.18 -2.36
C CYS A 155 -1.19 -21.04 -3.04
N ALA A 156 -0.12 -21.44 -2.34
CA ALA A 156 1.25 -21.35 -2.84
C ALA A 156 1.52 -22.27 -4.06
N THR A 157 0.68 -23.28 -4.29
CA THR A 157 0.80 -24.20 -5.44
C THR A 157 0.64 -23.46 -6.76
N CYS A 158 -0.31 -22.53 -6.85
CA CYS A 158 -0.51 -21.71 -8.04
C CYS A 158 0.13 -20.32 -7.89
N HIS A 159 0.22 -19.81 -6.66
CA HIS A 159 0.73 -18.47 -6.36
C HIS A 159 2.03 -18.53 -5.54
N PRO A 160 3.21 -18.75 -6.17
CA PRO A 160 4.47 -18.94 -5.45
C PRO A 160 4.91 -17.71 -4.63
N GLY A 161 4.28 -16.54 -4.81
CA GLY A 161 4.57 -15.31 -4.07
C GLY A 161 3.73 -15.10 -2.79
N THR A 162 2.85 -16.03 -2.40
CA THR A 162 1.88 -15.78 -1.30
C THR A 162 2.53 -15.48 0.05
N ASN A 163 3.71 -16.05 0.31
CA ASN A 163 4.46 -15.80 1.54
C ASN A 163 5.00 -14.36 1.62
N GLN A 164 5.15 -13.70 0.47
CA GLN A 164 5.51 -12.28 0.36
C GLN A 164 4.26 -11.41 0.15
N TYR A 165 3.08 -11.95 0.45
CA TYR A 165 1.79 -11.31 0.20
C TYR A 165 1.57 -10.94 -1.27
N ASN A 166 2.17 -11.71 -2.19
CA ASN A 166 2.03 -11.55 -3.63
C ASN A 166 1.18 -12.66 -4.24
N PHE A 167 -0.06 -12.31 -4.57
CA PHE A 167 -1.04 -13.18 -5.21
C PHE A 167 -1.07 -13.01 -6.73
N ARG A 168 -0.36 -12.01 -7.28
CA ARG A 168 -0.28 -11.77 -8.73
C ARG A 168 0.73 -12.67 -9.42
N LYS A 169 1.78 -13.08 -8.70
CA LYS A 169 2.77 -14.02 -9.22
C LYS A 169 2.14 -15.41 -9.34
N LEU A 170 2.09 -15.94 -10.56
CA LEU A 170 1.54 -17.26 -10.89
C LEU A 170 2.66 -18.21 -11.31
N THR A 171 2.40 -19.52 -11.23
CA THR A 171 3.20 -20.52 -11.94
C THR A 171 2.87 -20.49 -13.45
N PRO A 172 3.79 -20.92 -14.33
CA PRO A 172 3.60 -20.84 -15.78
C PRO A 172 2.30 -21.48 -16.29
N ASP A 173 1.86 -22.57 -15.65
CA ASP A 173 0.63 -23.28 -16.00
C ASP A 173 -0.64 -22.41 -15.86
N TRP A 174 -0.57 -21.31 -15.11
CA TRP A 174 -1.69 -20.45 -14.79
C TRP A 174 -1.56 -19.01 -15.32
N GLU A 175 -0.42 -18.62 -15.91
CA GLU A 175 -0.16 -17.24 -16.38
C GLU A 175 -1.17 -16.74 -17.43
N ASN A 176 -1.77 -17.66 -18.19
CA ASN A 176 -2.77 -17.38 -19.23
C ASN A 176 -4.14 -17.98 -18.91
N ALA A 177 -4.39 -18.36 -17.66
CA ALA A 177 -5.70 -18.87 -17.25
C ALA A 177 -6.68 -17.68 -17.14
N PRO A 178 -7.73 -17.60 -17.98
CA PRO A 178 -8.77 -16.59 -17.83
C PRO A 178 -9.59 -16.78 -16.56
#